data_AF-A0A944D4B2-F1
#
_entry.id   AF-A0A944D4B2-F1
#
_cell.length_a   1.000
_cell.length_b   1.000
_cell.length_c   1.000
_cell.angle_alpha   90.00
_cell.angle_beta   90.00
_cell.angle_gamma   90.00
#
_symmetry.space_group_name_H-M   'P 1'
#
loop_
_entity.id
_entity.type
_entity.pdbx_description
1 polymer ?
#
loop_
_entity_poly.entity_id
_entity_poly.type
_entity_poly.pdbx_seq_one_letter_code
_entity_poly.pdbx_strand_id
1 'polypeptide(L)' 'MSDQKEAYSYKGWLNSNSFIKRAFAVMGYGIMGQLFIMLVLFMVAAMFGGMGALLN' A
#
# COMPACT_ATOMS: atom_id res chain seq x y z
N MET A 1 -11.50 5.16 -29.30
CA MET A 1 -11.61 4.16 -28.22
C MET A 1 -10.34 4.25 -27.37
N SER A 2 -10.36 5.10 -26.36
CA SER A 2 -9.18 5.55 -25.60
C SER A 2 -9.28 5.06 -24.16
N ASP A 3 -9.05 3.77 -23.90
CA ASP A 3 -9.23 3.20 -22.54
C ASP A 3 -8.29 2.01 -22.22
N GLN A 4 -7.11 1.93 -22.84
CA GLN A 4 -6.20 0.78 -22.61
C GLN A 4 -4.76 1.17 -22.22
N LYS A 5 -4.46 2.47 -22.12
CA LYS A 5 -3.10 2.93 -21.78
C LYS A 5 -2.83 3.06 -20.28
N GLU A 6 -3.84 2.97 -19.42
CA GLU A 6 -3.66 3.21 -17.97
C GLU A 6 -3.44 1.95 -17.12
N ALA A 7 -3.63 0.74 -17.66
CA ALA A 7 -3.32 -0.51 -16.97
C ALA A 7 -1.83 -0.93 -17.08
N TYR A 8 -1.03 -0.20 -17.87
CA TYR A 8 0.38 -0.51 -18.15
C TYR A 8 1.33 -0.28 -16.97
N SER A 9 0.91 0.46 -15.94
CA SER A 9 1.82 0.81 -14.84
C SER A 9 1.95 -0.29 -13.77
N TYR A 10 0.88 -1.04 -13.50
CA TYR A 10 0.84 -1.96 -12.34
C TYR A 10 1.08 -3.42 -12.72
N LYS A 11 0.34 -3.93 -13.72
CA LYS A 11 0.54 -5.30 -14.22
C LYS A 11 1.85 -5.44 -14.98
N GLY A 12 2.36 -4.36 -15.57
CA GLY A 12 3.61 -4.36 -16.36
C GLY A 12 4.86 -4.69 -15.54
N TRP A 13 4.91 -4.31 -14.26
CA TRP A 13 6.07 -4.59 -13.40
C TRP A 13 6.07 -6.02 -12.89
N LEU A 14 4.90 -6.57 -12.54
CA LEU A 14 4.75 -7.95 -12.10
C LEU A 14 4.83 -8.97 -13.25
N ASN A 15 4.44 -8.59 -14.46
CA ASN A 15 4.50 -9.45 -15.66
C ASN A 15 5.74 -9.16 -16.52
N SER A 16 6.77 -8.52 -15.95
CA SER A 16 8.02 -8.23 -16.66
C SER A 16 8.92 -9.48 -16.73
N ASN A 17 9.55 -9.71 -17.88
CA ASN A 17 10.55 -10.78 -18.07
C ASN A 17 11.84 -10.56 -17.25
N SER A 18 12.06 -9.35 -16.71
CA SER A 18 13.22 -9.06 -15.87
C SER A 18 12.93 -9.43 -14.40
N PHE A 19 13.72 -10.36 -13.86
CA PHE A 19 13.65 -10.79 -12.45
C PHE A 19 13.71 -9.60 -11.48
N ILE A 20 14.59 -8.64 -11.74
CA ILE A 20 14.81 -7.47 -10.88
C ILE A 20 13.53 -6.63 -10.78
N LYS A 21 12.86 -6.37 -11.91
CA LYS A 21 11.61 -5.57 -11.92
C LYS A 21 10.50 -6.24 -11.11
N ARG A 22 10.37 -7.56 -11.20
CA ARG A 22 9.42 -8.33 -10.41
C ARG A 22 9.75 -8.33 -8.92
N ALA A 23 11.02 -8.50 -8.55
CA ALA A 23 11.46 -8.49 -7.17
C ALA A 23 11.18 -7.13 -6.49
N PHE A 24 11.52 -6.02 -7.16
CA PHE A 24 11.21 -4.67 -6.66
C PHE A 24 9.72 -4.38 -6.59
N ALA A 25 8.93 -4.89 -7.55
CA ALA A 25 7.48 -4.75 -7.50
C ALA A 25 6.91 -5.45 -6.26
N VAL A 26 7.26 -6.73 -6.03
CA VAL A 26 6.78 -7.49 -4.88
C VAL A 26 7.23 -6.87 -3.56
N MET A 27 8.50 -6.47 -3.46
CA MET A 27 9.04 -5.81 -2.27
C MET A 27 8.35 -4.47 -2.00
N GLY A 28 8.20 -3.62 -3.02
CA GLY A 28 7.53 -2.32 -2.89
C GLY A 28 6.07 -2.45 -2.48
N TYR A 29 5.34 -3.43 -3.03
CA TYR A 29 3.97 -3.71 -2.61
C TYR A 29 3.89 -4.26 -1.19
N GLY A 30 4.82 -5.13 -0.78
CA GLY A 30 4.88 -5.62 0.59
C GLY A 30 5.08 -4.47 1.59
N ILE A 31 6.03 -3.58 1.32
CA ILE A 31 6.33 -2.42 2.16
C ILE A 31 5.14 -1.45 2.21
N MET A 32 4.58 -1.09 1.05
CA MET A 32 3.45 -0.16 1.01
C MET A 32 2.19 -0.75 1.66
N GLY A 33 1.95 -2.05 1.52
CA GLY A 33 0.85 -2.74 2.20
C GLY A 33 1.00 -2.70 3.72
N GLN A 34 2.21 -2.94 4.23
CA GLN A 34 2.49 -2.84 5.67
C GLN A 34 2.33 -1.40 6.20
N LEU A 35 2.86 -0.41 5.47
CA LEU A 35 2.70 1.00 5.83
C LEU A 35 1.23 1.41 5.87
N PHE A 36 0.43 0.96 4.91
CA PHE A 36 -1.00 1.25 4.87
C PHE A 36 -1.74 0.66 6.08
N ILE A 37 -1.45 -0.60 6.42
CA ILE A 37 -2.04 -1.25 7.61
C ILE A 37 -1.61 -0.54 8.90
N MET A 38 -0.32 -0.21 9.05
CA MET A 38 0.18 0.53 10.21
C MET A 38 -0.48 1.90 10.35
N LEU A 39 -0.64 2.64 9.25
CA LEU A 39 -1.31 3.94 9.25
C LEU A 39 -2.75 3.83 9.77
N VAL A 40 -3.51 2.84 9.27
CA VAL A 40 -4.89 2.60 9.70
C VAL A 40 -4.94 2.23 11.18
N LEU A 41 -4.11 1.30 11.63
CA LEU A 41 -4.03 0.91 13.04
C LEU A 41 -3.67 2.09 13.94
N PHE A 42 -2.76 2.96 13.50
CA PHE A 42 -2.36 4.14 14.26
C PHE A 42 -3.50 5.16 14.38
N MET A 43 -4.25 5.40 13.30
CA MET A 43 -5.43 6.27 13.33
C MET A 43 -6.50 5.72 14.29
N VAL A 44 -6.76 4.40 14.23
CA VAL A 44 -7.71 3.73 15.14
C VAL A 44 -7.23 3.85 16.60
N ALA A 45 -5.96 3.56 16.87
CA ALA A 45 -5.39 3.67 18.21
C ALA A 45 -5.44 5.11 18.73
N ALA A 46 -5.17 6.10 17.90
CA ALA A 46 -5.27 7.51 18.25
C ALA A 46 -6.71 7.93 18.57
N MET A 47 -7.71 7.42 17.85
CA MET A 47 -9.12 7.67 18.15
C MET A 47 -9.50 7.12 19.53
N PHE A 48 -9.17 5.86 19.82
CA PHE A 48 -9.52 5.24 21.10
C PHE A 48 -8.68 5.76 22.28
N GLY A 49 -7.38 5.99 22.07
CA GLY A 49 -6.49 6.57 23.08
C GLY A 49 -6.84 8.02 23.39
N GLY A 50 -7.12 8.83 22.37
CA GLY A 50 -7.60 10.20 22.53
C GLY A 50 -8.96 10.27 23.22
N MET A 51 -9.87 9.34 22.91
CA MET A 51 -11.16 9.25 23.60
C MET A 51 -11.02 8.77 25.05
N GLY A 52 -10.08 7.87 25.35
CA GLY A 52 -9.75 7.46 26.73
C GLY A 52 -9.12 8.57 27.57
N ALA A 53 -8.40 9.50 26.95
CA ALA A 53 -7.85 10.69 27.61
C ALA A 53 -8.89 11.81 27.81
N LEU A 54 -9.94 11.88 26.98
CA LEU A 54 -11.05 12.84 27.14
C LEU A 54 -12.12 12.38 28.15
N LEU A 55 -12.19 11.08 28.43
CA LEU A 55 -13.17 10.47 29.35
C LEU A 55 -12.61 10.22 30.76
N ASN A 56 -11.31 10.48 31.01
CA ASN A 56 -10.69 10.54 32.35
C ASN A 56 -10.62 11.99 32.82
#